data_AF-A0A026W928-F1
#
_entry.id   AF-A0A026W928-F1
#
_cell.length_a   1.000
_cell.length_b   1.000
_cell.length_c   1.000
_cell.angle_alpha   90.00
_cell.angle_beta   90.00
_cell.angle_gamma   90.00
#
_symmetry.space_group_name_H-M   'P 1'
#
loop_
_entity.id
_entity.type
_entity.pdbx_description
1 polymer ?
#
loop_
_entity_poly.entity_id
_entity_poly.type
_entity_poly.pdbx_seq_one_letter_code
_entity_poly.pdbx_strand_id
1 'polypeptide(L)'
;MKQNEKLRSDAQKLWMTLAEDLYKIPNGAVKDWKQWRKTWQDLYGKTKAKHNQINKYTKGTGGGPSLSSTEQLTSIEQQVLETINTTAISRHSNIAEPDVAFI
;
A
#
# COMPACT_ATOMS: atom_id res chain seq x y z
N MET A 1 24.13 -3.17 10.50
CA MET A 1 23.05 -3.76 11.33
C MET A 1 22.18 -2.72 12.06
N LYS A 2 22.75 -1.65 12.64
CA LYS A 2 22.01 -0.61 13.41
C LYS A 2 20.87 0.11 12.65
N GLN A 3 20.98 0.25 11.34
CA GLN A 3 20.03 1.02 10.52
C GLN A 3 18.69 0.28 10.29
N ASN A 4 18.73 -1.05 10.19
CA ASN A 4 17.52 -1.88 10.01
C ASN A 4 16.68 -1.97 11.27
N GLU A 5 17.28 -1.81 12.44
CA GLU A 5 16.60 -1.85 13.74
C GLU A 5 15.83 -0.54 14.01
N LYS A 6 16.46 0.60 13.69
CA LYS A 6 15.85 1.93 13.80
C LYS A 6 14.60 2.05 12.92
N LEU A 7 14.66 1.60 11.67
CA LEU A 7 13.51 1.62 10.74
C LEU A 7 12.32 0.78 11.24
N ARG A 8 12.58 -0.37 11.89
CA ARG A 8 11.51 -1.20 12.47
C ARG A 8 10.84 -0.51 13.65
N SER A 9 11.65 0.13 14.50
CA SER A 9 11.16 0.91 15.63
C SER A 9 10.30 2.09 15.17
N ASP A 10 10.76 2.84 14.17
CA ASP A 10 10.04 4.00 13.64
C ASP A 10 8.73 3.59 12.94
N ALA A 11 8.74 2.50 12.16
CA ALA A 11 7.53 1.96 11.56
C ALA A 11 6.51 1.49 12.60
N GLN A 12 6.95 0.86 13.68
CA GLN A 12 6.07 0.46 14.78
C GLN A 12 5.40 1.68 15.43
N LYS A 13 6.17 2.73 15.72
CA LYS A 13 5.62 3.97 16.31
C LYS A 13 4.54 4.58 15.43
N LEU A 14 4.75 4.63 14.11
CA LEU A 14 3.73 5.11 13.17
C LEU A 14 2.45 4.27 13.21
N TRP A 15 2.56 2.94 13.31
CA TRP A 15 1.39 2.07 13.46
C TRP A 15 0.67 2.28 14.79
N MET A 16 1.41 2.56 15.87
CA MET A 16 0.81 2.87 17.17
C MET A 16 0.04 4.19 17.12
N THR A 17 0.65 5.26 16.62
CA THR A 17 -0.02 6.56 16.45
C THR A 17 -1.26 6.45 15.58
N LEU A 18 -1.18 5.72 14.46
CA LEU A 18 -2.34 5.49 13.61
C LEU A 18 -3.46 4.74 14.34
N ALA A 19 -3.13 3.72 15.15
CA ALA A 19 -4.12 2.99 15.92
C ALA A 19 -4.83 3.88 16.95
N GLU A 20 -4.07 4.77 17.62
CA GLU A 20 -4.61 5.76 18.56
C GLU A 20 -5.54 6.76 17.86
N ASP A 21 -5.16 7.25 16.68
CA ASP A 21 -6.00 8.17 15.91
C ASP A 21 -7.28 7.51 15.41
N LEU A 22 -7.21 6.27 14.94
CA LEU A 22 -8.39 5.49 14.54
C LEU A 22 -9.30 5.18 15.73
N TYR A 23 -8.76 5.00 16.93
CA TYR A 23 -9.54 4.78 18.14
C TYR A 23 -10.36 6.02 18.55
N LYS A 24 -9.91 7.24 18.21
CA LYS A 24 -10.65 8.48 18.48
C LYS A 24 -11.90 8.63 17.62
N ILE A 25 -12.07 7.82 16.58
CA ILE A 25 -13.25 7.86 15.70
C ILE A 25 -14.45 7.21 16.42
N PRO A 26 -15.54 7.96 16.68
CA PRO A 26 -16.71 7.40 17.34
C PRO A 26 -17.35 6.30 16.47
N ASN A 27 -17.77 5.20 17.10
CA ASN A 27 -18.25 3.98 16.43
C ASN A 27 -17.23 3.32 15.48
N GLY A 28 -15.93 3.64 15.64
CA GLY A 28 -14.84 3.02 14.91
C GLY A 28 -14.50 1.61 15.40
N ALA A 29 -13.72 0.88 14.61
CA ALA A 29 -13.22 -0.43 15.00
C ALA A 29 -12.10 -0.30 16.04
N VAL A 30 -12.25 -0.97 17.19
CA VAL A 30 -11.21 -1.02 18.23
C VAL A 30 -10.23 -2.16 17.90
N LYS A 31 -8.99 -1.79 17.55
CA LYS A 31 -7.93 -2.75 17.15
C LYS A 31 -6.56 -2.26 17.62
N ASP A 32 -5.68 -3.20 17.99
CA ASP A 32 -4.27 -2.93 18.27
C ASP A 32 -3.49 -2.60 16.98
N TRP A 33 -2.35 -1.92 17.11
CA TRP A 33 -1.48 -1.57 15.98
C TRP A 33 -1.07 -2.77 15.12
N LYS A 34 -0.89 -3.96 15.71
CA LYS A 34 -0.61 -5.20 14.95
C LYS A 34 -1.78 -5.63 14.09
N GLN A 35 -3.00 -5.50 14.62
CA GLN A 35 -4.23 -5.83 13.91
C GLN A 35 -4.50 -4.82 12.79
N TRP A 36 -4.26 -3.53 13.02
CA TRP A 36 -4.33 -2.50 11.98
C TRP A 36 -3.32 -2.76 10.86
N ARG A 37 -2.07 -3.04 11.22
CA ARG A 37 -1.04 -3.42 10.24
C ARG A 37 -1.45 -4.61 9.40
N LYS A 38 -1.96 -5.68 10.04
CA LYS A 38 -2.44 -6.88 9.33
C LYS A 38 -3.62 -6.55 8.42
N THR A 39 -4.58 -5.78 8.90
CA THR A 39 -5.75 -5.34 8.13
C THR A 39 -5.33 -4.61 6.86
N TRP A 40 -4.35 -3.69 6.97
CA TRP A 40 -3.79 -3.00 5.82
C TRP A 40 -3.06 -3.95 4.86
N GLN A 41 -2.27 -4.90 5.36
CA GLN A 41 -1.59 -5.90 4.53
C GLN A 41 -2.57 -6.78 3.76
N ASP A 42 -3.65 -7.22 4.41
CA ASP A 42 -4.69 -8.03 3.78
C ASP A 42 -5.44 -7.23 2.72
N LEU A 43 -5.79 -5.97 3.02
CA LEU A 43 -6.44 -5.05 2.08
C LEU A 43 -5.54 -4.78 0.86
N TYR A 44 -4.26 -4.51 1.09
CA TYR A 44 -3.23 -4.36 0.07
C TYR A 44 -3.15 -5.61 -0.83
N GLY A 45 -3.01 -6.79 -0.23
CA GLY A 45 -2.82 -8.04 -0.96
C GLY A 45 -4.01 -8.36 -1.86
N LYS A 46 -5.23 -8.22 -1.32
CA LYS A 46 -6.47 -8.43 -2.06
C LYS A 46 -6.62 -7.45 -3.21
N THR A 47 -6.41 -6.15 -2.95
CA THR A 47 -6.50 -5.09 -3.96
C THR A 47 -5.52 -5.34 -5.11
N LYS A 48 -4.26 -5.64 -4.80
CA LYS A 48 -3.22 -5.92 -5.79
C LYS A 48 -3.52 -7.17 -6.61
N ALA A 49 -3.98 -8.24 -5.97
CA ALA A 49 -4.35 -9.47 -6.66
C ALA A 49 -5.51 -9.24 -7.65
N LYS A 50 -6.55 -8.53 -7.21
CA LYS A 50 -7.69 -8.16 -8.05
C LYS A 50 -7.27 -7.25 -9.21
N HIS A 51 -6.46 -6.23 -8.95
CA HIS A 51 -5.92 -5.36 -10.01
C HIS A 51 -5.12 -6.16 -11.06
N ASN A 52 -4.26 -7.08 -10.62
CA ASN A 52 -3.50 -7.94 -11.54
C ASN A 52 -4.41 -8.86 -12.36
N GLN A 53 -5.47 -9.41 -11.77
CA GLN A 53 -6.45 -10.23 -12.48
C GLN A 53 -7.17 -9.43 -13.56
N ILE A 54 -7.64 -8.23 -13.23
CA ILE A 54 -8.25 -7.30 -14.19
C ILE A 54 -7.26 -6.98 -15.32
N ASN A 55 -6.02 -6.60 -14.99
CA ASN A 55 -5.00 -6.24 -15.97
C ASN A 55 -4.63 -7.40 -16.90
N LYS A 56 -4.62 -8.64 -16.39
CA LYS A 56 -4.43 -9.85 -17.22
C LYS A 56 -5.59 -10.04 -18.17
N TYR A 57 -6.82 -9.84 -17.70
CA TYR A 57 -8.01 -9.95 -18.52
C TYR A 57 -8.03 -8.91 -19.64
N THR A 58 -7.76 -7.64 -19.32
CA THR A 58 -7.76 -6.53 -20.30
C THR A 58 -6.66 -6.67 -21.35
N LYS A 59 -5.54 -7.34 -21.01
CA LYS A 59 -4.44 -7.62 -21.93
C LYS A 59 -4.62 -8.91 -22.73
N GLY A 60 -5.58 -9.76 -22.39
CA GLY A 60 -5.91 -10.97 -23.13
C GLY A 60 -6.75 -10.62 -24.35
N THR A 61 -6.23 -10.84 -25.55
CA THR A 61 -6.89 -10.53 -26.84
C THR A 61 -7.95 -11.54 -27.28
N GLY A 62 -8.40 -12.43 -26.39
CA GLY A 62 -9.25 -13.56 -26.73
C GLY A 62 -10.73 -13.33 -26.44
N GLY A 63 -11.42 -12.50 -27.24
CA GLY A 63 -12.88 -12.51 -27.52
C GLY A 63 -13.91 -12.75 -26.39
N GLY A 64 -13.51 -12.70 -25.12
CA GLY A 64 -14.33 -13.05 -23.97
C GLY A 64 -15.26 -11.90 -23.53
N PRO A 65 -16.35 -12.21 -22.81
CA PRO A 65 -17.31 -11.20 -22.36
C PRO A 65 -16.64 -10.13 -21.49
N SER A 66 -17.00 -8.86 -21.63
CA SER A 66 -16.44 -7.78 -20.79
C SER A 66 -16.58 -8.11 -19.30
N LEU A 67 -15.55 -7.78 -18.49
CA LEU A 67 -15.61 -7.93 -17.03
C LEU A 67 -16.88 -7.26 -16.49
N SER A 68 -17.61 -7.99 -15.64
CA SER A 68 -18.79 -7.48 -14.95
C SER A 68 -18.40 -6.36 -13.99
N SER A 69 -19.33 -5.46 -13.67
CA SER A 69 -19.10 -4.37 -12.69
C SER A 69 -18.61 -4.90 -11.33
N THR A 70 -19.01 -6.13 -10.94
CA THR A 70 -18.53 -6.81 -9.73
C THR A 70 -17.03 -7.15 -9.78
N GLU A 71 -16.45 -7.28 -10.97
CA GLU A 71 -15.04 -7.60 -11.20
C GLU A 71 -14.16 -6.35 -11.29
N GLN A 72 -14.76 -5.14 -11.28
CA GLN A 72 -14.03 -3.87 -11.22
C GLN A 72 -13.57 -3.56 -9.79
N LEU A 73 -12.50 -2.76 -9.66
CA LEU A 73 -12.06 -2.26 -8.35
C LEU A 73 -13.13 -1.33 -7.78
N THR A 74 -13.48 -1.54 -6.51
CA THR A 74 -14.32 -0.62 -5.75
C THR A 74 -13.58 0.69 -5.49
N SER A 75 -14.30 1.77 -5.12
CA SER A 75 -13.68 3.05 -4.78
C SER A 75 -12.62 2.95 -3.68
N ILE A 76 -12.83 2.07 -2.69
CA ILE A 76 -11.84 1.83 -1.63
C ILE A 76 -10.60 1.13 -2.19
N GLU A 77 -10.77 0.10 -3.03
CA GLU A 77 -9.66 -0.60 -3.67
C GLU A 77 -8.87 0.32 -4.62
N GLN A 78 -9.52 1.25 -5.31
CA GLN A 78 -8.85 2.27 -6.13
C GLN A 78 -8.00 3.21 -5.26
N GLN A 79 -8.54 3.73 -4.16
CA GLN A 79 -7.80 4.58 -3.23
C GLN A 79 -6.60 3.84 -2.61
N VAL A 80 -6.76 2.56 -2.28
CA VAL A 80 -5.66 1.71 -1.81
C VAL A 80 -4.59 1.59 -2.90
N LEU A 81 -4.97 1.37 -4.15
CA LEU A 81 -4.04 1.27 -5.28
C LEU A 81 -3.29 2.57 -5.53
N GLU A 82 -3.96 3.72 -5.47
CA GLU A 82 -3.33 5.05 -5.59
C GLU A 82 -2.33 5.29 -4.46
N THR A 83 -2.71 4.98 -3.22
CA THR A 83 -1.82 5.09 -2.05
C THR A 83 -0.55 4.27 -2.26
N ILE A 84 -0.67 3.05 -2.82
CA ILE A 84 0.47 2.19 -3.14
C ILE A 84 1.34 2.81 -4.24
N ASN A 85 0.75 3.22 -5.35
CA ASN A 85 1.49 3.75 -6.49
C ASN A 85 2.26 5.02 -6.13
N THR A 86 1.66 5.91 -5.34
CA THR A 86 2.33 7.12 -4.83
C THR A 86 3.56 6.76 -3.98
N THR A 87 3.49 5.74 -3.12
CA THR A 87 4.67 5.30 -2.35
C THR A 87 5.75 4.60 -3.20
N ALA A 88 5.38 4.01 -4.34
CA ALA A 88 6.33 3.45 -5.30
C ALA A 88 7.04 4.54 -6.11
N ILE A 89 6.32 5.61 -6.48
CA ILE A 89 6.84 6.77 -7.21
C ILE A 89 7.70 7.67 -6.30
N SER A 90 7.34 7.78 -5.02
CA SER A 90 8.09 8.60 -4.05
C SER A 90 9.41 7.97 -3.57
N ARG A 91 9.78 6.79 -4.08
CA ARG A 91 11.05 6.13 -3.76
C ARG A 91 12.11 6.58 -4.76
N HIS A 92 12.99 7.51 -4.31
CA HIS A 92 14.21 8.03 -4.96
C HIS A 92 14.10 9.32 -5.81
N SER A 93 13.70 10.45 -5.23
CA SER A 93 13.99 11.79 -5.80
C SER A 93 15.00 12.61 -4.99
N ASN A 94 15.59 12.04 -3.94
CA ASN A 94 16.53 12.76 -3.07
C ASN A 94 17.69 11.86 -2.63
N ILE A 95 18.46 11.41 -3.60
CA ILE A 95 19.87 11.11 -3.38
C ILE A 95 20.59 12.04 -4.35
N ALA A 96 21.09 13.16 -3.85
CA ALA A 96 22.11 13.90 -4.59
C ALA A 96 23.27 12.92 -4.78
N GLU A 97 23.55 12.55 -6.03
CA GLU A 97 24.75 11.80 -6.37
C GLU A 97 25.94 12.63 -5.87
N PRO A 98 26.80 12.12 -4.97
CA PRO A 98 28.03 12.83 -4.66
C PRO A 98 28.89 12.83 -5.92
N ASP A 99 29.25 14.02 -6.38
CA ASP A 99 30.23 14.23 -7.45
C ASP A 99 31.56 13.65 -7.00
N VAL A 100 31.88 12.43 -7.44
CA VAL A 100 33.17 11.81 -7.19
C VAL A 100 34.15 12.39 -8.20
N ALA A 101 34.79 13.49 -7.81
CA ALA A 101 35.99 13.96 -8.48
C ALA A 101 37.08 12.90 -8.30
N PHE A 102 37.36 12.15 -9.37
CA PHE A 102 38.57 11.34 -9.46
C PHE A 102 39.75 12.29 -9.63
N ILE A 103 40.51 12.50 -8.56
CA ILE A 103 41.82 13.17 -8.58
C ILE A 103 42.89 12.10 -8.80
#